data_AF-A0A6C0AJK8-F1
#
_entry.id   AF-A0A6C0AJK8-F1
#
_cell.length_a   1.000
_cell.length_b   1.000
_cell.length_c   1.000
_cell.angle_alpha   90.00
_cell.angle_beta   90.00
_cell.angle_gamma   90.00
#
_symmetry.space_group_name_H-M   'P 1'
#
loop_
_entity.id
_entity.type
_entity.pdbx_description
1 polymer ?
#
loop_
_entity_poly.entity_id
_entity_poly.type
_entity_poly.pdbx_seq_one_letter_code
_entity_poly.pdbx_strand_id
1 'polypeptide(L)'
;MGDTGSTGMAGVTGDMFMVPTGPTGPTYIMTIEQLVQYHDTTAQSETTDKNAMNAIINPSTSGIQQNLIQWASLGFPVDYQILSVSLILPSPCCDGQSRDMLSYISYLTGSDIMTLTTAFQSKFSGIYFSYSISGNIINLHASKV
;
A
#
# COMPACT_ATOMS: atom_id res chain seq x y z
N MET A 1 -48.78 -5.51 52.76
CA MET A 1 -49.62 -6.63 53.21
C MET A 1 -51.05 -6.32 52.82
N GLY A 2 -51.71 -7.21 52.09
CA GLY A 2 -53.12 -7.05 51.68
C GLY A 2 -53.28 -7.20 50.17
N ASP A 3 -53.38 -8.45 49.75
CA ASP A 3 -53.70 -8.88 48.39
C ASP A 3 -55.23 -9.08 48.26
N THR A 4 -55.69 -9.16 47.01
CA THR A 4 -56.94 -9.81 46.51
C THR A 4 -58.28 -9.05 46.39
N GLY A 5 -58.77 -9.04 45.15
CA GLY A 5 -60.17 -9.29 44.75
C GLY A 5 -60.77 -8.22 43.81
N SER A 6 -61.41 -8.50 42.67
CA SER A 6 -61.65 -9.71 41.88
C SER A 6 -62.34 -9.29 40.56
N THR A 7 -62.01 -9.97 39.45
CA THR A 7 -62.84 -10.33 38.27
C THR A 7 -63.62 -9.29 37.45
N GLY A 8 -63.32 -9.28 36.14
CA GLY A 8 -64.19 -8.75 35.08
C GLY A 8 -63.77 -9.15 33.65
N MET A 9 -64.13 -10.38 33.26
CA MET A 9 -64.49 -10.93 31.93
C MET A 9 -63.63 -10.72 30.64
N ALA A 10 -63.17 -11.87 30.13
CA ALA A 10 -63.37 -12.43 28.77
C ALA A 10 -62.96 -11.64 27.51
N GLY A 11 -61.84 -12.06 26.92
CA GLY A 11 -61.80 -12.65 25.56
C GLY A 11 -61.75 -11.72 24.35
N VAL A 12 -60.62 -11.77 23.61
CA VAL A 12 -60.60 -12.05 22.16
C VAL A 12 -59.23 -12.60 21.77
N THR A 13 -59.24 -13.78 21.16
CA THR A 13 -58.12 -14.44 20.52
C THR A 13 -57.92 -13.85 19.13
N GLY A 14 -56.68 -13.48 18.80
CA GLY A 14 -56.22 -13.30 17.42
C GLY A 14 -55.78 -11.87 17.10
N ASP A 15 -54.47 -11.65 17.05
CA ASP A 15 -53.88 -11.23 15.78
C ASP A 15 -52.40 -11.62 15.72
N MET A 16 -51.99 -12.08 14.54
CA MET A 16 -50.64 -12.51 14.23
C MET A 16 -49.84 -11.32 13.68
N PHE A 17 -48.53 -11.27 13.96
CA PHE A 17 -47.53 -10.36 13.34
C PHE A 17 -47.68 -8.85 13.73
N MET A 18 -46.66 -8.03 13.95
CA MET A 18 -45.25 -8.00 13.58
C MET A 18 -44.39 -7.35 14.67
N VAL A 19 -43.14 -7.80 14.77
CA VAL A 19 -42.04 -7.06 15.39
C VAL A 19 -41.69 -5.86 14.47
N PRO A 20 -41.64 -4.61 14.95
CA PRO A 20 -40.94 -3.56 14.23
C PRO A 20 -39.44 -3.86 14.29
N THR A 21 -38.89 -4.33 13.18
CA THR A 21 -37.45 -4.48 12.95
C THR A 21 -36.74 -3.14 13.17
N GLY A 22 -35.64 -3.18 13.93
CA GLY A 22 -34.81 -2.02 14.27
C GLY A 22 -34.18 -1.31 13.06
N PRO A 23 -33.40 -0.24 13.31
CA PRO A 23 -33.00 0.73 12.29
C PRO A 23 -32.30 0.04 11.12
N THR A 24 -32.80 0.30 9.91
CA THR A 24 -32.09 0.04 8.65
C THR A 24 -30.72 0.70 8.74
N GLY A 25 -29.67 -0.13 8.80
CA GLY A 25 -28.30 0.34 8.73
C GLY A 25 -28.05 1.15 7.45
N PRO A 26 -26.92 1.87 7.34
CA PRO A 26 -26.64 2.71 6.18
C PRO A 26 -26.67 1.87 4.89
N THR A 27 -27.61 2.19 4.00
CA THR A 27 -27.67 1.64 2.65
C THR A 27 -26.51 2.24 1.84
N TYR A 28 -25.41 1.50 1.69
CA TYR A 28 -24.30 1.94 0.85
C TYR A 28 -24.65 1.68 -0.62
N ILE A 29 -25.15 2.70 -1.30
CA ILE A 29 -25.38 2.66 -2.75
C ILE A 29 -24.07 3.09 -3.42
N MET A 30 -23.35 2.13 -3.99
CA MET A 30 -22.17 2.38 -4.82
C MET A 30 -22.60 2.64 -6.26
N THR A 31 -22.17 3.76 -6.84
CA THR A 31 -22.45 4.10 -8.25
C THR A 31 -21.35 3.58 -9.17
N ILE A 32 -21.68 3.38 -10.45
CA ILE A 32 -20.68 3.04 -11.47
C ILE A 32 -19.61 4.14 -11.57
N GLU A 33 -19.98 5.41 -11.42
CA GLU A 33 -19.04 6.54 -11.42
C GLU A 33 -18.02 6.43 -10.27
N GLN A 34 -18.45 5.99 -9.09
CA GLN A 34 -17.55 5.75 -7.97
C GLN A 34 -16.58 4.59 -8.23
N LEU A 35 -17.03 3.55 -8.93
CA LEU A 35 -16.17 2.44 -9.35
C LEU A 35 -15.12 2.88 -10.38
N VAL A 36 -15.53 3.67 -11.38
CA VAL A 36 -14.60 4.24 -12.37
C VAL A 36 -13.58 5.15 -11.69
N GLN A 37 -14.04 6.04 -10.80
CA GLN A 37 -13.14 6.92 -10.04
C GLN A 37 -12.15 6.13 -9.19
N TYR A 38 -12.58 5.05 -8.54
CA TYR A 38 -11.70 4.18 -7.77
C TYR A 38 -10.62 3.52 -8.64
N HIS A 39 -11.02 2.97 -9.79
CA HIS A 39 -10.10 2.38 -10.75
C HIS A 39 -9.06 3.40 -11.24
N ASP A 40 -9.50 4.58 -11.66
CA ASP A 40 -8.62 5.60 -12.22
C ASP A 40 -7.64 6.15 -11.18
N THR A 41 -8.10 6.31 -9.94
CA THR A 41 -7.25 6.70 -8.81
C THR A 41 -6.18 5.64 -8.52
N THR A 42 -6.55 4.36 -8.63
CA THR A 42 -5.62 3.23 -8.44
C THR A 42 -4.57 3.20 -9.55
N ALA A 43 -4.98 3.30 -10.81
CA ALA A 43 -4.07 3.33 -11.96
C ALA A 43 -3.12 4.55 -11.92
N GLN A 44 -3.61 5.70 -11.45
CA GLN A 44 -2.78 6.90 -11.25
C GLN A 44 -1.74 6.70 -10.13
N SER A 45 -2.11 5.98 -9.07
CA SER A 45 -1.19 5.65 -7.98
C SER A 45 -0.08 4.71 -8.47
N GLU A 46 -0.42 3.69 -9.26
CA GLU A 46 0.56 2.78 -9.86
C GLU A 46 1.49 3.50 -10.85
N THR A 47 0.96 4.46 -11.62
CA THR A 47 1.78 5.30 -12.49
C THR A 47 2.78 6.14 -11.68
N THR A 48 2.32 6.70 -10.55
CA THR A 48 3.18 7.43 -9.61
C THR A 48 4.28 6.53 -9.05
N ASP A 49 3.92 5.34 -8.58
CA ASP A 49 4.86 4.36 -8.02
C ASP A 49 5.88 3.89 -9.08
N LYS A 50 5.43 3.62 -10.31
CA LYS A 50 6.29 3.28 -11.44
C LYS A 50 7.29 4.39 -11.74
N ASN A 51 6.86 5.65 -11.69
CA ASN A 51 7.74 6.79 -11.87
C ASN A 51 8.73 6.94 -10.71
N ALA A 52 8.32 6.65 -9.47
CA ALA A 52 9.21 6.64 -8.31
C ALA A 52 10.32 5.58 -8.45
N MET A 53 10.00 4.41 -9.04
CA MET A 53 10.99 3.36 -9.33
C MET A 53 12.08 3.79 -10.32
N ASN A 54 11.87 4.86 -11.11
CA ASN A 54 12.93 5.38 -11.97
C ASN A 54 14.18 5.82 -11.19
N ALA A 55 14.06 6.16 -9.90
CA ALA A 55 15.20 6.47 -9.06
C ALA A 55 16.19 5.29 -8.94
N ILE A 56 15.69 4.05 -9.01
CA ILE A 56 16.49 2.81 -8.98
C ILE A 56 16.85 2.36 -10.40
N ILE A 57 15.92 2.44 -11.35
CA ILE A 57 16.16 1.98 -12.73
C ILE A 57 17.17 2.90 -13.45
N ASN A 58 16.91 4.20 -13.39
CA ASN A 58 17.64 5.25 -14.11
C ASN A 58 17.95 6.41 -13.16
N PRO A 59 18.81 6.21 -12.15
CA PRO A 59 19.16 7.28 -11.23
C PRO A 59 19.72 8.48 -12.00
N SER A 60 19.24 9.68 -11.65
CA SER A 60 19.90 10.89 -12.11
C SER A 60 21.30 10.95 -11.50
N THR A 61 22.30 11.24 -12.32
CA THR A 61 23.69 11.38 -11.87
C THR A 61 23.80 12.43 -10.78
N SER A 62 23.09 13.56 -10.91
CA SER A 62 23.09 14.63 -9.91
C SER A 62 22.54 14.22 -8.55
N GLY A 63 21.42 13.47 -8.52
CA GLY A 63 20.75 13.10 -7.27
C GLY A 63 21.57 12.11 -6.45
N ILE A 64 22.09 11.07 -7.11
CA ILE A 64 22.93 10.08 -6.45
C ILE A 64 24.29 10.64 -6.05
N GLN A 65 24.88 11.47 -6.90
CA GLN A 65 26.20 12.04 -6.64
C GLN A 65 26.22 12.80 -5.32
N GLN A 66 25.18 13.58 -5.00
CA GLN A 66 25.11 14.29 -3.71
C GLN A 66 25.10 13.32 -2.52
N ASN A 67 24.30 12.25 -2.58
CA ASN A 67 24.21 11.25 -1.52
C ASN A 67 25.52 10.47 -1.35
N LEU A 68 26.22 10.15 -2.45
CA LEU A 68 27.52 9.50 -2.41
C LEU A 68 28.63 10.44 -1.90
N ILE A 69 28.58 11.73 -2.21
CA ILE A 69 29.52 12.73 -1.64
C ILE A 69 29.32 12.83 -0.13
N GLN A 70 28.07 12.85 0.34
CA GLN A 70 27.77 12.83 1.76
C GLN A 70 28.26 11.54 2.43
N TRP A 71 28.03 10.39 1.81
CA TRP A 71 28.56 9.12 2.30
C TRP A 71 30.10 9.13 2.40
N ALA A 72 30.78 9.68 1.38
CA ALA A 72 32.22 9.82 1.36
C ALA A 72 32.75 10.79 2.44
N SER A 73 32.06 11.91 2.69
CA SER A 73 32.46 12.88 3.71
C SER A 73 32.33 12.33 5.14
N LEU A 74 31.46 11.33 5.33
CA LEU A 74 31.33 10.57 6.58
C LEU A 74 32.36 9.43 6.72
N GLY A 75 33.27 9.26 5.75
CA GLY A 75 34.32 8.24 5.81
C GLY A 75 33.87 6.85 5.37
N PHE A 76 32.83 6.76 4.53
CA PHE A 76 32.29 5.50 3.99
C PHE A 76 31.76 4.51 5.05
N PRO A 77 30.81 4.91 5.92
CA PRO A 77 30.15 3.96 6.81
C PRO A 77 29.49 2.82 6.03
N VAL A 78 29.54 1.61 6.57
CA VAL A 78 28.92 0.41 5.98
C VAL A 78 27.40 0.54 6.02
N ASP A 79 26.73 0.01 4.99
CA ASP A 79 25.27 -0.02 4.84
C ASP A 79 24.60 1.36 4.91
N TYR A 80 25.28 2.39 4.41
CA TYR A 80 24.76 3.75 4.39
C TYR A 80 23.61 3.89 3.40
N GLN A 81 22.44 4.33 3.88
CA GLN A 81 21.28 4.53 3.02
C GLN A 81 21.50 5.71 2.07
N ILE A 82 21.56 5.42 0.77
CA ILE A 82 21.74 6.42 -0.29
C ILE A 82 20.44 6.80 -0.99
N LEU A 83 19.41 5.95 -0.90
CA LEU A 83 18.14 6.16 -1.56
C LEU A 83 17.05 5.46 -0.77
N SER A 84 15.89 6.08 -0.71
CA SER A 84 14.67 5.50 -0.16
C SER A 84 13.52 5.82 -1.11
N VAL A 85 12.82 4.79 -1.57
CA VAL A 85 11.66 4.89 -2.45
C VAL A 85 10.45 4.33 -1.71
N SER A 86 9.48 5.19 -1.41
CA SER A 86 8.21 4.77 -0.82
C SER A 86 7.18 4.56 -1.93
N LEU A 87 6.52 3.42 -1.93
CA LEU A 87 5.40 3.11 -2.81
C LEU A 87 4.08 3.13 -2.03
N ILE A 88 2.97 3.34 -2.72
CA ILE A 88 1.64 3.35 -2.11
C ILE A 88 1.10 1.92 -1.98
N LEU A 89 1.43 1.02 -2.92
CA LEU A 89 0.96 -0.37 -3.01
C LEU A 89 -0.58 -0.47 -2.81
N PRO A 90 -1.38 -0.20 -3.85
CA PRO A 90 -2.82 -0.39 -3.78
C PRO A 90 -3.18 -1.88 -3.63
N SER A 91 -4.26 -2.15 -2.91
CA SER A 91 -4.80 -3.50 -2.73
C SER A 91 -6.33 -3.48 -2.89
N PRO A 92 -6.88 -4.01 -3.99
CA PRO A 92 -6.18 -4.58 -5.15
C PRO A 92 -5.51 -3.53 -6.06
N CYS A 93 -4.59 -3.98 -6.92
CA CYS A 93 -4.07 -3.22 -8.06
C CYS A 93 -5.17 -2.96 -9.11
N CYS A 94 -4.89 -2.14 -10.13
CA CYS A 94 -5.87 -1.78 -11.16
C CYS A 94 -6.38 -3.00 -11.97
N ASP A 95 -5.59 -4.07 -12.03
CA ASP A 95 -5.96 -5.34 -12.65
C ASP A 95 -6.73 -6.30 -11.72
N GLY A 96 -7.10 -5.84 -10.53
CA GLY A 96 -7.89 -6.59 -9.55
C GLY A 96 -7.07 -7.58 -8.71
N GLN A 97 -5.76 -7.71 -8.92
CA GLN A 97 -4.93 -8.61 -8.13
C GLN A 97 -4.34 -7.91 -6.92
N SER A 98 -4.34 -8.58 -5.77
CA SER A 98 -3.59 -8.13 -4.58
C SER A 98 -2.18 -8.71 -4.63
N ARG A 99 -1.17 -7.89 -4.35
CA ARG A 99 0.25 -8.27 -4.49
C ARG A 99 1.02 -7.93 -3.21
N ASP A 100 2.02 -8.74 -2.91
CA ASP A 100 3.07 -8.31 -1.99
C ASP A 100 4.02 -7.30 -2.67
N MET A 101 4.89 -6.68 -1.87
CA MET A 101 5.80 -5.64 -2.36
C MET A 101 6.74 -6.13 -3.47
N LEU A 102 7.26 -7.35 -3.37
CA LEU A 102 8.19 -7.90 -4.38
C LEU A 102 7.47 -8.13 -5.71
N SER A 103 6.29 -8.75 -5.65
CA SER A 103 5.42 -9.00 -6.80
C SER A 103 4.93 -7.70 -7.43
N TYR A 104 4.67 -6.68 -6.61
CA TYR A 104 4.28 -5.35 -7.08
C TYR A 104 5.42 -4.63 -7.80
N ILE A 105 6.66 -4.70 -7.31
CA ILE A 105 7.84 -4.17 -8.01
C ILE A 105 7.98 -4.82 -9.39
N SER A 106 7.85 -6.16 -9.45
CA SER A 106 7.88 -6.88 -10.72
C SER A 106 6.74 -6.51 -11.65
N TYR A 107 5.55 -6.28 -11.11
CA TYR A 107 4.40 -5.79 -11.87
C TYR A 107 4.63 -4.40 -12.47
N LEU A 108 5.11 -3.44 -11.68
CA LEU A 108 5.33 -2.06 -12.13
C LEU A 108 6.45 -1.94 -13.17
N THR A 109 7.53 -2.69 -12.97
CA THR A 109 8.79 -2.50 -13.70
C THR A 109 9.08 -3.56 -14.75
N GLY A 110 8.39 -4.71 -14.68
CA GLY A 110 8.70 -5.88 -15.50
C GLY A 110 9.98 -6.62 -15.08
N SER A 111 10.58 -6.28 -13.94
CA SER A 111 11.80 -6.90 -13.41
C SER A 111 11.76 -7.01 -11.89
N ASP A 112 12.43 -8.00 -11.33
CA ASP A 112 12.59 -8.10 -9.88
C ASP A 112 13.60 -7.08 -9.34
N ILE A 113 13.47 -6.75 -8.06
CA ILE A 113 14.31 -5.72 -7.40
C ILE A 113 15.80 -6.08 -7.39
N MET A 114 16.16 -7.36 -7.39
CA MET A 114 17.55 -7.81 -7.41
C MET A 114 18.17 -7.56 -8.79
N THR A 115 17.44 -7.84 -9.86
CA THR A 115 17.83 -7.50 -11.24
C THR A 115 18.00 -5.99 -11.40
N LEU A 116 17.06 -5.20 -10.88
CA LEU A 116 17.16 -3.73 -10.91
C LEU A 116 18.39 -3.22 -10.13
N THR A 117 18.63 -3.75 -8.93
CA THR A 117 19.78 -3.38 -8.11
C THR A 117 21.11 -3.79 -8.77
N THR A 118 21.14 -4.93 -9.48
CA THR A 118 22.33 -5.36 -10.23
C THR A 118 22.61 -4.44 -11.42
N ALA A 119 21.58 -4.04 -12.17
CA ALA A 119 21.70 -3.08 -13.26
C ALA A 119 22.10 -1.68 -12.76
N PHE A 120 21.71 -1.32 -11.55
CA PHE A 120 22.17 -0.13 -10.87
C PHE A 120 23.65 -0.23 -10.50
N GLN A 121 24.04 -1.32 -9.84
CA GLN A 121 25.41 -1.62 -9.42
C GLN A 121 26.40 -1.56 -10.59
N SER A 122 26.03 -2.03 -11.78
CA SER A 122 26.93 -2.02 -12.95
C SER A 122 27.34 -0.61 -13.41
N LYS A 123 26.67 0.44 -12.93
CA LYS A 123 27.00 1.84 -13.23
C LYS A 123 28.12 2.40 -12.34
N PHE A 124 28.52 1.67 -11.29
CA PHE A 124 29.49 2.14 -10.30
C PHE A 124 30.60 1.11 -10.10
N SER A 125 31.82 1.61 -9.90
CA SER A 125 32.99 0.80 -9.57
C SER A 125 33.49 1.17 -8.18
N GLY A 126 33.90 0.17 -7.39
CA GLY A 126 34.41 0.36 -6.02
C GLY A 126 33.35 0.63 -4.95
N ILE A 127 32.06 0.56 -5.30
CA ILE A 127 30.93 0.68 -4.39
C ILE A 127 30.08 -0.58 -4.53
N TYR A 128 29.65 -1.17 -3.42
CA TYR A 128 28.69 -2.26 -3.38
C TYR A 128 27.32 -1.71 -2.95
N PHE A 129 26.26 -2.07 -3.68
CA PHE A 129 24.89 -1.72 -3.32
C PHE A 129 24.09 -2.95 -2.88
N SER A 130 23.42 -2.81 -1.74
CA SER A 130 22.42 -3.76 -1.24
C SER A 130 21.08 -3.04 -1.08
N TYR A 131 19.99 -3.80 -0.98
CA TYR A 131 18.67 -3.23 -0.75
C TYR A 131 18.00 -3.90 0.45
N SER A 132 17.10 -3.15 1.10
CA SER A 132 16.18 -3.67 2.10
C SER A 132 14.76 -3.18 1.81
N ILE A 133 13.76 -3.98 2.18
CA ILE A 133 12.35 -3.61 2.04
C ILE A 133 11.72 -3.61 3.42
N SER A 134 11.13 -2.49 3.81
CA SER A 134 10.43 -2.32 5.08
C SER A 134 9.04 -1.76 4.81
N GLY A 135 8.02 -2.61 4.89
CA GLY A 135 6.67 -2.27 4.43
C GLY A 135 6.69 -1.93 2.94
N ASN A 136 6.25 -0.72 2.60
CA ASN A 136 6.20 -0.24 1.21
C ASN A 136 7.41 0.63 0.83
N ILE A 137 8.48 0.60 1.65
CA ILE A 137 9.68 1.40 1.42
C ILE A 137 10.82 0.48 0.98
N ILE A 138 11.44 0.84 -0.14
CA ILE A 138 12.66 0.22 -0.66
C ILE A 138 13.82 1.14 -0.29
N ASN A 139 14.76 0.64 0.49
CA ASN A 139 15.99 1.35 0.82
C ASN A 139 17.15 0.75 0.05
N LEU A 140 17.97 1.59 -0.56
CA LEU A 140 19.22 1.22 -1.18
C LEU A 140 20.37 1.68 -0.29
N HIS A 141 21.31 0.78 -0.04
CA HIS A 141 22.44 0.99 0.86
C HIS A 141 23.74 0.89 0.07
N ALA A 142 24.71 1.74 0.41
CA ALA A 142 26.06 1.71 -0.14
C ALA A 142 27.04 1.19 0.91
N SER A 143 27.95 0.34 0.45
CA SER A 143 29.11 -0.14 1.19
C SER A 143 30.35 -0.04 0.30
N LYS A 144 31.51 0.17 0.90
CA LYS A 144 32.77 0.21 0.16
C LYS A 144 33.25 -1.23 -0.05
N VAL A 145 33.70 -1.54 -1.28
CA VAL A 145 34.34 -2.83 -1.62
C VAL A 145 35.76 -2.90 -1.07
#